data_AF-A0A6H5K3N0-F1
#
_entry.id   AF-A0A6H5K3N0-F1
#
_cell.length_a   1.000
_cell.length_b   1.000
_cell.length_c   1.000
_cell.angle_alpha   90.00
_cell.angle_beta   90.00
_cell.angle_gamma   90.00
#
_symmetry.space_group_name_H-M   'P 1'
#
loop_
_entity.id
_entity.type
_entity.pdbx_description
1 polymer ?
#
loop_
_entity_poly.entity_id
_entity_poly.type
_entity_poly.pdbx_seq_one_letter_code
_entity_poly.pdbx_strand_id
1 'polypeptide(L)'
;MQRASIDFGELFAPTVSLSTVRLLATLACGQNLDLCQCGIQQAFVQSELDEDVFMRLPQGCGRLSGLIVKLCKSLHGLKQASRHWHAHLTRCLLLLVFLQCLADTCVFRLMEEGRVIMIIVVHVDDIFAVGQKEMCDNFGRDLNEMVPVKNRGELRWYSACFYERDVERGLLKISQQRPEECVTLFTTEAEYVAIAEVFKEGLLPDASMPCIPVFEDNQGAIQIAHTLITNSNSKHIDVRHHIIRELVERKEISITHVPTQFQHADFLTKVISKESFALHRDFVMNLQ
;
A
#
# COMPACT_ATOMS: atom_id res chain seq x y z
N MET A 1 -22.93 -12.37 10.92
CA MET A 1 -22.95 -11.60 9.66
C MET A 1 -22.66 -10.16 10.08
N GLN A 2 -21.52 -9.60 9.69
CA GLN A 2 -21.07 -8.28 10.13
C GLN A 2 -21.99 -7.18 9.58
N ARG A 3 -22.28 -6.14 10.37
CA ARG A 3 -23.28 -5.10 10.03
C ARG A 3 -22.70 -3.70 9.99
N ALA A 4 -22.77 -3.08 8.81
CA ALA A 4 -22.69 -1.63 8.57
C ALA A 4 -22.82 -0.79 9.85
N SER A 5 -21.79 -0.07 10.31
CA SER A 5 -21.88 0.95 11.37
C SER A 5 -21.92 0.47 12.84
N ILE A 6 -21.88 -0.83 13.13
CA ILE A 6 -21.78 -1.36 14.51
C ILE A 6 -20.39 -2.02 14.74
N ASP A 7 -19.92 -2.78 13.76
CA ASP A 7 -18.65 -3.52 13.80
C ASP A 7 -17.51 -2.78 13.05
N PHE A 8 -17.66 -1.48 12.77
CA PHE A 8 -16.84 -0.75 11.79
C PHE A 8 -16.14 0.46 12.42
N GLY A 9 -14.89 0.28 12.85
CA GLY A 9 -13.87 1.34 12.93
C GLY A 9 -12.86 1.18 11.78
N GLU A 10 -11.91 2.12 11.61
CA GLU A 10 -10.90 2.15 10.52
C GLU A 10 -10.50 0.75 10.01
N LEU A 11 -10.81 0.46 8.74
CA LEU A 11 -10.86 -0.92 8.21
C LEU A 11 -9.60 -1.35 7.46
N PHE A 12 -8.66 -0.44 7.19
CA PHE A 12 -7.58 -0.67 6.25
C PHE A 12 -6.25 -0.92 6.97
N ALA A 13 -5.46 -1.88 6.46
CA ALA A 13 -4.07 -2.00 6.83
C ALA A 13 -3.24 -1.03 5.98
N PRO A 14 -2.19 -0.42 6.55
CA PRO A 14 -1.35 0.50 5.79
C PRO A 14 -0.64 -0.22 4.64
N THR A 15 -0.42 0.50 3.55
CA THR A 15 0.32 0.04 2.38
C THR A 15 1.57 0.87 2.23
N VAL A 16 2.74 0.22 2.15
CA VAL A 16 4.00 0.91 1.87
C VAL A 16 3.98 1.51 0.46
N SER A 17 4.49 2.74 0.33
CA SER A 17 4.68 3.36 -0.98
C SER A 17 5.77 2.67 -1.79
N LEU A 18 5.54 2.49 -3.10
CA LEU A 18 6.56 2.03 -4.05
C LEU A 18 7.82 2.91 -4.03
N SER A 19 7.67 4.21 -3.73
CA SER A 19 8.80 5.14 -3.60
C SER A 19 9.70 4.76 -2.42
N THR A 20 9.12 4.36 -1.28
CA THR A 20 9.86 3.87 -0.11
C THR A 20 10.64 2.60 -0.46
N VAL A 21 10.00 1.64 -1.14
CA VAL A 21 10.64 0.38 -1.53
C VAL A 21 11.83 0.62 -2.46
N ARG A 22 11.64 1.46 -3.48
CA ARG A 22 12.70 1.82 -4.44
C ARG A 22 13.86 2.54 -3.74
N LEU A 23 13.55 3.51 -2.88
CA LEU A 23 14.56 4.24 -2.10
C LEU A 23 15.40 3.29 -1.25
N LEU A 24 14.76 2.37 -0.53
CA LEU A 24 15.45 1.41 0.34
C LEU A 24 16.28 0.40 -0.45
N ALA A 25 15.77 -0.09 -1.59
CA ALA A 25 16.55 -0.95 -2.48
C ALA A 25 17.79 -0.22 -3.03
N THR A 26 17.65 1.05 -3.43
CA THR A 26 18.77 1.89 -3.87
C THR A 26 19.78 2.13 -2.75
N LEU A 27 19.30 2.42 -1.53
CA LEU A 27 20.15 2.54 -0.34
C LEU A 27 20.93 1.25 -0.08
N ALA A 28 20.26 0.10 -0.13
CA ALA A 28 20.88 -1.19 0.09
C ALA A 28 21.99 -1.47 -0.94
N CYS A 29 21.76 -1.11 -2.20
CA CYS A 29 22.75 -1.25 -3.26
C CYS A 29 23.94 -0.27 -3.07
N GLY A 30 23.66 1.00 -2.81
CA GLY A 30 24.70 2.04 -2.67
C GLY A 30 25.58 1.88 -1.43
N GLN A 31 25.06 1.26 -0.38
CA GLN A 31 25.80 1.02 0.88
C GLN A 31 26.24 -0.43 1.07
N ASN A 32 26.05 -1.29 0.06
CA ASN A 32 26.37 -2.71 0.14
C ASN A 32 25.74 -3.42 1.36
N LEU A 33 24.48 -3.08 1.65
CA LEU A 33 23.66 -3.73 2.69
C LEU A 33 22.93 -4.94 2.10
N ASP A 34 22.48 -5.87 2.92
CA ASP A 34 21.62 -6.98 2.49
C ASP A 34 20.18 -6.48 2.29
N LEU A 35 19.47 -7.09 1.33
CA LEU A 35 18.07 -6.77 1.01
C LEU A 35 17.25 -8.07 1.09
N CYS A 36 16.95 -8.51 2.30
CA CYS A 36 16.37 -9.81 2.57
C CYS A 36 14.83 -9.74 2.62
N GLN A 37 14.16 -10.68 1.96
CA GLN A 37 12.71 -10.82 1.94
C GLN A 37 12.28 -12.04 2.75
N CYS A 38 11.27 -11.84 3.59
CA CYS A 38 10.63 -12.84 4.42
C CYS A 38 9.11 -12.81 4.17
N GLY A 39 8.47 -13.98 4.12
CA GLY A 39 7.01 -14.07 4.06
C GLY A 39 6.46 -14.73 5.31
N ILE A 40 5.37 -14.22 5.86
CA ILE A 40 4.71 -14.83 7.02
C ILE A 40 3.75 -15.94 6.57
N GLN A 41 3.87 -17.10 7.21
CA GLN A 41 2.96 -18.21 6.92
C GLN A 41 1.63 -18.02 7.63
N GLN A 42 0.54 -17.99 6.86
CA GLN A 42 -0.83 -17.85 7.36
C GLN A 42 -1.01 -16.61 8.26
N ALA A 43 -0.50 -15.46 7.78
CA ALA A 43 -0.43 -14.19 8.51
C ALA A 43 -1.68 -13.87 9.35
N PHE A 44 -2.87 -13.88 8.75
CA PHE A 44 -4.10 -13.50 9.47
C PHE A 44 -4.43 -14.43 10.64
N VAL A 45 -4.13 -15.72 10.55
CA VAL A 45 -4.41 -16.72 11.60
C VAL A 45 -3.50 -16.57 12.81
N GLN A 46 -2.44 -15.75 12.72
CA GLN A 46 -1.58 -15.43 13.85
C GLN A 46 -2.19 -14.36 14.77
N SER A 47 -3.11 -13.54 14.26
CA SER A 47 -3.75 -12.49 15.05
C SER A 47 -5.01 -12.96 15.79
N GLU A 48 -5.13 -12.54 17.05
CA GLU A 48 -6.35 -12.67 17.84
C GLU A 48 -7.40 -11.66 17.36
N LEU A 49 -8.67 -11.96 17.67
CA LEU A 49 -9.78 -11.06 17.42
C LEU A 49 -10.12 -10.33 18.71
N ASP A 50 -10.06 -9.00 18.69
CA ASP A 50 -10.47 -8.15 19.83
C ASP A 50 -12.01 -8.08 19.97
N GLU A 51 -12.74 -8.64 19.01
CA GLU A 51 -14.19 -8.58 18.89
C GLU A 51 -14.83 -9.95 18.68
N ASP A 52 -16.08 -10.07 19.13
CA ASP A 52 -16.85 -11.31 19.08
C ASP A 52 -17.42 -11.55 17.66
N VAL A 53 -16.61 -12.16 16.81
CA VAL A 53 -17.02 -12.53 15.45
C VAL A 53 -17.58 -13.95 15.44
N PHE A 54 -18.81 -14.11 14.93
CA PHE A 54 -19.45 -15.41 14.74
C PHE A 54 -19.65 -15.72 13.26
N MET A 55 -19.36 -16.96 12.86
CA MET A 55 -19.59 -17.44 11.50
C MET A 55 -20.43 -18.72 11.48
N ARG A 56 -21.18 -18.90 10.39
CA ARG A 56 -21.83 -20.19 10.10
C ARG A 56 -20.82 -21.07 9.38
N LEU A 57 -20.66 -22.32 9.84
CA LEU A 57 -19.78 -23.26 9.17
C LEU A 57 -20.30 -23.62 7.77
N PRO A 58 -19.41 -23.67 6.76
CA PRO A 58 -19.79 -23.97 5.38
C PRO A 58 -20.35 -25.39 5.24
N GLN A 59 -21.12 -25.60 4.17
CA GLN A 59 -21.60 -26.93 3.81
C GLN A 59 -20.38 -27.82 3.48
N GLY A 60 -20.31 -29.00 4.09
CA GLY A 60 -19.18 -29.93 3.94
C GLY A 60 -18.45 -30.25 5.25
N CYS A 61 -18.71 -29.52 6.34
CA CYS A 61 -18.18 -29.83 7.67
C CYS A 61 -18.89 -31.00 8.38
N GLY A 62 -19.52 -31.92 7.63
CA GLY A 62 -20.24 -33.07 8.17
C GLY A 62 -21.31 -32.68 9.19
N ARG A 63 -21.27 -33.30 10.37
CA ARG A 63 -22.23 -33.08 11.48
C ARG A 63 -22.21 -31.65 12.05
N LEU A 64 -21.20 -30.85 11.72
CA LEU A 64 -21.07 -29.46 12.17
C LEU A 64 -21.67 -28.45 11.17
N SER A 65 -22.12 -28.93 10.01
CA SER A 65 -22.73 -28.08 8.98
C SER A 65 -23.95 -27.34 9.54
N GLY A 66 -23.98 -26.01 9.38
CA GLY A 66 -25.08 -25.17 9.86
C GLY A 66 -24.96 -24.66 11.30
N LEU A 67 -23.96 -25.12 12.08
CA LEU A 67 -23.66 -24.53 13.38
C LEU A 67 -23.06 -23.13 13.23
N ILE A 68 -23.32 -22.30 14.24
CA ILE A 68 -22.70 -20.99 14.40
C ILE A 68 -21.56 -21.16 15.42
N VAL A 69 -20.36 -20.75 15.03
CA VAL A 69 -19.16 -20.82 15.87
C VAL A 69 -18.62 -19.42 16.11
N LYS A 70 -18.02 -19.21 17.29
CA LYS A 70 -17.23 -18.02 17.60
C LYS A 70 -15.82 -18.21 17.04
N LEU A 71 -15.32 -17.19 16.33
CA LEU A 71 -13.94 -17.17 15.86
C LEU A 71 -13.04 -16.68 17.00
N CYS A 72 -12.00 -17.45 17.30
CA CYS A 72 -10.97 -17.07 18.27
C CYS A 72 -9.75 -16.42 17.62
N LYS A 73 -9.57 -16.64 16.31
CA LYS A 73 -8.46 -16.12 15.51
C LYS A 73 -9.01 -15.50 14.23
N SER A 74 -8.27 -14.53 13.70
CA SER A 74 -8.62 -13.89 12.45
C SER A 74 -8.48 -14.85 11.26
N LEU A 75 -9.34 -14.69 10.27
CA LEU A 75 -9.43 -15.55 9.08
C LEU A 75 -9.38 -14.70 7.81
N HIS A 76 -8.90 -15.32 6.73
CA HIS A 76 -8.99 -14.74 5.39
C HIS A 76 -10.44 -14.40 5.04
N GLY A 77 -10.66 -13.19 4.55
CA GLY A 77 -11.99 -12.68 4.16
C GLY A 77 -12.72 -11.88 5.24
N LEU A 78 -12.22 -11.84 6.49
CA LEU A 78 -12.67 -10.83 7.44
C LEU A 78 -12.12 -9.46 7.04
N LYS A 79 -12.97 -8.43 7.00
CA LYS A 79 -12.57 -7.08 6.57
C LYS A 79 -11.47 -6.48 7.44
N GLN A 80 -11.49 -6.80 8.72
CA GLN A 80 -10.54 -6.33 9.73
C GLN A 80 -9.28 -7.20 9.86
N ALA A 81 -9.19 -8.33 9.14
CA ALA A 81 -8.10 -9.29 9.32
C ALA A 81 -6.72 -8.67 9.12
N SER A 82 -6.59 -7.84 8.09
CA SER A 82 -5.35 -7.16 7.75
C SER A 82 -4.92 -6.19 8.84
N ARG A 83 -5.86 -5.47 9.47
CA ARG A 83 -5.58 -4.54 10.58
C ARG A 83 -5.13 -5.28 11.83
N HIS A 84 -5.85 -6.32 12.25
CA HIS A 84 -5.48 -7.11 13.43
C HIS A 84 -4.11 -7.77 13.25
N TRP A 85 -3.84 -8.27 12.04
CA TRP A 85 -2.54 -8.79 11.68
C TRP A 85 -1.44 -7.72 11.76
N HIS A 86 -1.65 -6.56 11.14
CA HIS A 86 -0.67 -5.46 11.20
C HIS A 86 -0.40 -5.01 12.64
N ALA A 87 -1.43 -4.91 13.49
CA ALA A 87 -1.28 -4.59 14.91
C ALA A 87 -0.52 -5.67 15.69
N HIS A 88 -0.78 -6.95 15.41
CA HIS A 88 -0.03 -8.06 16.00
C HIS A 88 1.44 -8.02 15.60
N LEU A 89 1.73 -7.92 14.30
CA LEU A 89 3.11 -7.84 13.80
C LEU A 89 3.84 -6.60 14.32
N THR A 90 3.17 -5.46 14.39
CA THR A 90 3.71 -4.24 15.00
C THR A 90 4.15 -4.52 16.44
N ARG A 91 3.33 -5.19 17.26
CA ARG A 91 3.71 -5.57 18.63
C ARG A 91 4.95 -6.49 18.65
N CYS A 92 5.03 -7.48 17.76
CA CYS A 92 6.23 -8.33 17.65
C CYS A 92 7.49 -7.51 17.34
N LEU A 93 7.42 -6.59 16.37
CA LEU A 93 8.55 -5.74 15.99
C LEU A 93 8.97 -4.79 17.11
N LEU A 94 8.01 -4.22 17.86
CA LEU A 94 8.30 -3.40 19.04
C LEU A 94 9.00 -4.22 20.15
N LEU A 95 8.61 -5.49 20.36
CA LEU A 95 9.28 -6.39 21.30
C LEU A 95 10.71 -6.73 20.86
N LEU A 96 10.96 -6.77 19.55
CA LEU A 96 12.29 -6.85 18.95
C LEU A 96 13.01 -5.49 18.89
N VAL A 97 12.60 -4.53 19.72
CA VAL A 97 13.18 -3.18 19.89
C VAL A 97 13.23 -2.31 18.62
N PHE A 98 12.46 -2.66 17.59
CA PHE A 98 12.27 -1.77 16.45
C PHE A 98 11.35 -0.61 16.83
N LEU A 99 11.58 0.54 16.20
CA LEU A 99 10.75 1.73 16.33
C LEU A 99 9.97 1.95 15.03
N GLN A 100 8.65 2.07 15.14
CA GLN A 100 7.82 2.42 13.99
C GLN A 100 8.11 3.85 13.52
N CYS A 101 8.08 4.07 12.22
CA CYS A 101 8.20 5.39 11.62
C CYS A 101 6.83 6.10 11.62
N LEU A 102 6.80 7.38 11.99
CA LEU A 102 5.57 8.17 12.00
C LEU A 102 5.10 8.59 10.61
N ALA A 103 6.05 8.74 9.67
CA ALA A 103 5.74 9.13 8.29
C ALA A 103 5.21 7.97 7.44
N ASP A 104 5.54 6.73 7.81
CA ASP A 104 5.08 5.53 7.11
C ASP A 104 4.99 4.39 8.15
N THR A 105 3.75 4.04 8.52
CA THR A 105 3.47 3.03 9.55
C THR A 105 3.89 1.62 9.14
N CYS A 106 4.15 1.38 7.85
CA CYS A 106 4.71 0.13 7.35
C CYS A 106 6.23 0.02 7.55
N VAL A 107 6.90 1.11 7.94
CA VAL A 107 8.35 1.16 8.08
C VAL A 107 8.74 1.17 9.55
N PHE A 108 9.71 0.32 9.87
CA PHE A 108 10.28 0.17 11.20
C PHE A 108 11.80 0.31 11.11
N ARG A 109 12.41 0.89 12.13
CA ARG A 109 13.87 1.10 12.19
C ARG A 109 14.45 0.57 13.48
N LEU A 110 15.61 -0.05 13.39
CA LEU A 110 16.44 -0.39 14.53
C LEU A 110 17.55 0.65 14.66
N MET A 111 17.74 1.14 15.88
CA MET A 111 18.69 2.21 16.18
C MET A 111 19.77 1.69 17.14
N GLU A 112 21.02 2.06 16.88
CA GLU A 112 22.14 1.84 17.79
C GLU A 112 23.05 3.07 17.78
N GLU A 113 23.43 3.55 18.96
CA GLU A 113 24.24 4.77 19.13
C GLU A 113 23.71 6.00 18.35
N GLY A 114 22.39 6.11 18.21
CA GLY A 114 21.73 7.20 17.48
C GLY A 114 21.74 7.07 15.95
N ARG A 115 22.19 5.93 15.41
CA ARG A 115 22.20 5.64 13.97
C ARG A 115 21.21 4.56 13.62
N VAL A 116 20.61 4.65 12.44
CA VAL A 116 19.76 3.58 11.88
C VAL A 116 20.70 2.47 11.38
N ILE A 117 20.58 1.27 11.94
CA ILE A 117 21.39 0.10 11.56
C ILE A 117 20.61 -0.92 10.74
N MET A 118 19.28 -0.90 10.83
CA MET A 118 18.40 -1.74 10.03
C MET A 118 17.05 -1.05 9.83
N ILE A 119 16.45 -1.28 8.66
CA ILE A 119 15.10 -0.85 8.31
C ILE A 119 14.30 -2.09 7.92
N ILE A 120 13.10 -2.24 8.48
CA ILE A 120 12.14 -3.28 8.13
C ILE A 120 10.94 -2.62 7.47
N VAL A 121 10.47 -3.21 6.38
CA VAL A 121 9.25 -2.81 5.70
C VAL A 121 8.26 -3.95 5.74
N VAL A 122 7.03 -3.64 6.12
CA VAL A 122 5.92 -4.58 6.25
C VAL A 122 4.84 -4.25 5.22
N HIS A 123 4.45 -5.24 4.43
CA HIS A 123 3.28 -5.17 3.57
C HIS A 123 2.49 -6.47 3.67
N VAL A 124 1.41 -6.43 4.44
CA VAL A 124 0.56 -7.60 4.72
C VAL A 124 1.43 -8.79 5.17
N ASP A 125 1.53 -9.86 4.38
CA ASP A 125 2.28 -11.07 4.67
C ASP A 125 3.74 -11.02 4.20
N ASP A 126 4.12 -10.03 3.41
CA ASP A 126 5.48 -9.84 2.92
C ASP A 126 6.24 -8.79 3.76
N ILE A 127 7.43 -9.17 4.20
CA ILE A 127 8.35 -8.32 4.96
C ILE A 127 9.67 -8.29 4.20
N PHE A 128 10.32 -7.14 4.13
CA PHE A 128 11.72 -7.10 3.74
C PHE A 128 12.55 -6.23 4.68
N ALA A 129 13.81 -6.63 4.84
CA ALA A 129 14.79 -6.03 5.71
C ALA A 129 15.92 -5.42 4.87
N VAL A 130 16.35 -4.22 5.26
CA VAL A 130 17.55 -3.55 4.76
C VAL A 130 18.51 -3.36 5.92
N GLY A 131 19.69 -3.97 5.84
CA GLY A 131 20.66 -3.90 6.93
C GLY A 131 21.88 -4.77 6.65
N GLN A 132 22.79 -4.88 7.60
CA GLN A 132 23.92 -5.80 7.45
C GLN A 132 23.40 -7.25 7.39
N LYS A 133 24.07 -8.09 6.59
CA LYS A 133 23.65 -9.48 6.34
C LYS A 133 23.41 -10.27 7.63
N GLU A 134 24.39 -10.24 8.53
CA GLU A 134 24.31 -10.95 9.81
C GLU A 134 23.09 -10.50 10.64
N MET A 135 22.80 -9.20 10.61
CA MET A 135 21.63 -8.68 11.30
C MET A 135 20.33 -9.13 10.64
N CYS A 136 20.23 -9.09 9.31
CA CYS A 136 19.04 -9.56 8.59
C CYS A 136 18.77 -11.05 8.87
N ASP A 137 19.82 -11.86 8.93
CA ASP A 137 19.74 -13.28 9.28
C ASP A 137 19.31 -13.48 10.76
N ASN A 138 19.80 -12.65 11.69
CA ASN A 138 19.37 -12.66 13.10
C ASN A 138 17.89 -12.27 13.23
N PHE A 139 17.48 -11.17 12.60
CA PHE A 139 16.10 -10.71 12.59
C PHE A 139 15.15 -11.79 12.07
N GLY A 140 15.51 -12.46 10.97
CA GLY A 140 14.71 -13.56 10.43
C GLY A 140 14.54 -14.72 11.41
N ARG A 141 15.56 -15.02 12.22
CA ARG A 141 15.48 -16.04 13.28
C ARG A 141 14.62 -15.57 14.46
N ASP A 142 14.88 -14.38 14.97
CA ASP A 142 14.17 -13.84 16.14
C ASP A 142 12.67 -13.65 15.85
N LEU A 143 12.33 -13.15 14.67
CA LEU A 143 10.92 -13.03 14.26
C LEU A 143 10.26 -14.40 14.10
N ASN A 144 11.01 -15.42 13.65
CA ASN A 144 10.50 -16.78 13.50
C ASN A 144 10.16 -17.46 14.84
N GLU A 145 10.72 -17.00 15.97
CA GLU A 145 10.33 -17.44 17.30
C GLU A 145 8.96 -16.89 17.73
N MET A 146 8.54 -15.76 17.18
CA MET A 146 7.27 -15.10 17.50
C MET A 146 6.15 -15.45 16.53
N VAL A 147 6.45 -15.47 15.23
CA VAL A 147 5.50 -15.77 14.16
C VAL A 147 6.17 -16.66 13.11
N PRO A 148 5.48 -17.65 12.51
CA PRO A 148 6.10 -18.52 11.51
C PRO A 148 6.57 -17.75 10.26
N VAL A 149 7.89 -17.66 10.06
CA VAL A 149 8.53 -16.95 8.95
C VAL A 149 9.02 -17.95 7.90
N LYS A 150 8.79 -17.62 6.63
CA LYS A 150 9.42 -18.26 5.48
C LYS A 150 10.44 -17.29 4.87
N ASN A 151 11.72 -17.61 5.02
CA ASN A 151 12.79 -16.87 4.34
C ASN A 151 12.65 -17.05 2.81
N ARG A 152 12.64 -15.94 2.06
CA ARG A 152 12.57 -15.92 0.59
C ARG A 152 13.91 -15.50 -0.05
N GLY A 153 14.93 -15.21 0.76
CA GLY A 153 16.25 -14.79 0.32
C GLY A 153 16.26 -13.32 -0.12
N GLU A 154 17.10 -12.99 -1.09
CA GLU A 154 17.18 -11.65 -1.66
C GLU A 154 15.81 -11.20 -2.22
N LEU A 155 15.43 -9.94 -1.98
CA LEU A 155 14.24 -9.32 -2.56
C LEU A 155 14.35 -9.31 -4.09
N ARG A 156 13.57 -10.18 -4.73
CA ARG A 156 13.47 -10.23 -6.20
C ARG A 156 12.15 -9.72 -6.72
N TRP A 157 11.06 -9.96 -5.99
CA TRP A 157 9.72 -9.61 -6.42
C TRP A 157 9.00 -8.90 -5.29
N TYR A 158 8.56 -7.67 -5.57
CA TYR A 158 7.78 -6.88 -4.61
C TYR A 158 6.85 -5.93 -5.34
N SER A 159 5.55 -5.96 -4.99
CA SER A 159 4.53 -5.06 -5.54
C SER A 159 4.61 -4.91 -7.07
N ALA A 160 4.55 -6.04 -7.78
CA ALA A 160 4.65 -6.17 -9.24
C ALA A 160 5.98 -5.71 -9.89
N CYS A 161 6.95 -5.24 -9.11
CA CYS A 161 8.30 -4.91 -9.57
C CYS A 161 9.26 -6.09 -9.31
N PHE A 162 10.12 -6.33 -10.29
CA PHE A 162 11.29 -7.19 -10.22
C PHE A 162 12.53 -6.36 -9.88
N TYR A 163 13.28 -6.82 -8.89
CA TYR A 163 14.51 -6.20 -8.41
C TYR A 163 15.68 -7.15 -8.68
N GLU A 164 16.66 -6.66 -9.41
CA GLU A 164 17.89 -7.39 -9.76
C GLU A 164 19.08 -6.55 -9.34
N ARG A 165 19.91 -7.09 -8.45
CA ARG A 165 21.05 -6.39 -7.88
C ARG A 165 22.35 -7.09 -8.24
N ASP A 166 23.28 -6.33 -8.80
CA ASP A 166 24.67 -6.71 -8.97
C ASP A 166 25.48 -6.06 -7.85
N VAL A 167 25.82 -6.88 -6.85
CA VAL A 167 26.52 -6.44 -5.64
C VAL A 167 27.97 -6.03 -5.95
N GLU A 168 28.63 -6.72 -6.87
CA GLU A 168 30.02 -6.42 -7.24
C GLU A 168 30.16 -5.09 -7.96
N ARG A 169 29.18 -4.79 -8.84
CA ARG A 169 29.16 -3.54 -9.61
C ARG A 169 28.42 -2.40 -8.92
N GLY A 170 27.71 -2.67 -7.83
CA GLY A 170 26.83 -1.69 -7.18
C GLY A 170 25.71 -1.21 -8.08
N LEU A 171 25.17 -2.10 -8.93
CA LEU A 171 24.08 -1.79 -9.85
C LEU A 171 22.76 -2.38 -9.35
N LEU A 172 21.72 -1.56 -9.33
CA LEU A 172 20.35 -1.98 -9.09
C LEU A 172 19.54 -1.76 -10.37
N LYS A 173 18.91 -2.83 -10.85
CA LYS A 173 17.96 -2.80 -11.94
C LYS A 173 16.58 -3.12 -11.39
N ILE A 174 15.63 -2.26 -11.70
CA ILE A 174 14.22 -2.42 -11.33
C ILE A 174 13.43 -2.50 -12.63
N SER A 175 12.67 -3.56 -12.81
CA SER A 175 11.77 -3.74 -13.95
C SER A 175 10.39 -4.14 -13.47
N GLN A 176 9.34 -3.85 -14.23
CA GLN A 176 7.96 -4.21 -13.86
C GLN A 176 7.48 -5.27 -14.84
N GLN A 177 7.23 -6.50 -14.39
CA GLN A 177 6.58 -7.53 -15.23
C GLN A 177 5.07 -7.42 -15.06
N ARG A 178 4.55 -6.33 -15.59
CA ARG A 178 3.19 -6.20 -16.11
C ARG A 178 3.15 -4.84 -16.77
N PRO A 179 2.82 -4.74 -18.08
CA PRO A 179 2.01 -3.61 -18.47
C PRO A 179 0.80 -3.69 -17.54
N GLU A 180 0.46 -2.60 -16.86
CA GLU A 180 -0.78 -2.53 -16.11
C GLU A 180 -1.91 -3.10 -16.99
N GLU A 181 -2.90 -3.79 -16.40
CA GLU A 181 -4.07 -4.27 -17.19
C GLU A 181 -4.77 -3.12 -17.94
N CYS A 182 -4.40 -1.88 -17.66
CA CYS A 182 -4.69 -0.70 -18.47
C CYS A 182 -3.39 0.07 -18.80
N VAL A 183 -2.68 -0.29 -19.87
CA VAL A 183 -1.77 0.67 -20.52
C VAL A 183 -2.64 1.59 -21.37
N THR A 184 -3.05 2.69 -20.76
CA THR A 184 -3.80 3.72 -21.45
C THR A 184 -2.88 4.38 -22.47
N LEU A 185 -3.19 4.25 -23.76
CA LEU A 185 -2.41 4.90 -24.83
C LEU A 185 -2.63 6.43 -24.87
N PHE A 186 -3.58 6.93 -24.07
CA PHE A 186 -4.00 8.32 -24.03
C PHE A 186 -3.81 8.91 -22.63
N THR A 187 -3.22 10.10 -22.57
CA THR A 187 -2.95 10.83 -21.32
C THR A 187 -4.22 11.08 -20.51
N THR A 188 -5.33 11.39 -21.17
CA THR A 188 -6.64 11.57 -20.53
C THR A 188 -7.14 10.34 -19.77
N GLU A 189 -6.86 9.16 -20.29
CA GLU A 189 -7.29 7.91 -19.67
C GLU A 189 -6.37 7.55 -18.50
N ALA A 190 -5.05 7.81 -18.64
CA ALA A 190 -4.08 7.64 -17.56
C ALA A 190 -4.45 8.45 -16.31
N GLU A 191 -4.74 9.74 -16.49
CA GLU A 191 -5.12 10.63 -15.38
C GLU A 191 -6.45 10.20 -14.75
N TYR A 192 -7.43 9.77 -15.55
CA TYR A 192 -8.69 9.25 -15.03
C TYR A 192 -8.51 7.94 -14.22
N VAL A 193 -7.63 7.04 -14.67
CA VAL A 193 -7.29 5.80 -13.94
C VAL A 193 -6.53 6.11 -12.66
N ALA A 194 -5.61 7.09 -12.68
CA ALA A 194 -4.89 7.54 -11.49
C ALA A 194 -5.86 8.05 -10.41
N ILE A 195 -6.85 8.86 -10.79
CA ILE A 195 -7.93 9.27 -9.87
C ILE A 195 -8.64 8.02 -9.34
N ALA A 196 -9.06 7.09 -10.19
CA ALA A 196 -9.75 5.87 -9.76
C ALA A 196 -8.96 5.02 -8.76
N GLU A 197 -7.65 4.90 -8.94
CA GLU A 197 -6.81 4.07 -8.07
C GLU A 197 -6.69 4.65 -6.66
N VAL A 198 -6.57 5.97 -6.53
CA VAL A 198 -6.53 6.67 -5.22
C VAL A 198 -7.75 6.32 -4.36
N PHE A 199 -8.95 6.28 -4.96
CA PHE A 199 -10.18 5.96 -4.24
C PHE A 199 -10.36 4.45 -4.01
N LYS A 200 -9.77 3.59 -4.85
CA LYS A 200 -9.71 2.15 -4.58
C LYS A 200 -8.78 1.81 -3.42
N GLU A 201 -7.67 2.55 -3.28
CA GLU A 201 -6.69 2.37 -2.18
C GLU A 201 -7.21 2.83 -0.81
N GLY A 202 -8.40 3.45 -0.75
CA GLY A 202 -9.14 3.65 0.49
C GLY A 202 -9.26 5.11 0.94
N LEU A 203 -8.92 6.09 0.10
CA LEU A 203 -9.19 7.50 0.37
C LEU A 203 -10.70 7.80 0.20
N LEU A 204 -11.51 7.40 1.18
CA LEU A 204 -12.95 7.61 1.18
C LEU A 204 -13.33 8.82 2.06
N PRO A 205 -14.46 9.49 1.79
CA PRO A 205 -14.93 10.60 2.60
C PRO A 205 -15.16 10.16 4.04
N ASP A 206 -14.81 11.03 4.99
CA ASP A 206 -15.02 10.79 6.41
C ASP A 206 -15.87 11.90 7.04
N ALA A 207 -16.14 11.81 8.34
CA ALA A 207 -16.96 12.81 9.05
C ALA A 207 -16.31 14.20 9.09
N SER A 208 -14.99 14.30 8.89
CA SER A 208 -14.24 15.56 8.88
C SER A 208 -14.17 16.19 7.48
N MET A 209 -14.19 15.36 6.44
CA MET A 209 -14.17 15.75 5.03
C MET A 209 -15.24 14.94 4.26
N PRO A 210 -16.52 15.36 4.35
CA PRO A 210 -17.64 14.65 3.73
C PRO A 210 -17.65 14.73 2.20
N CYS A 211 -16.86 15.63 1.62
CA CYS A 211 -16.62 15.75 0.20
C CYS A 211 -15.13 16.00 -0.04
N ILE A 212 -14.46 15.12 -0.77
CA ILE A 212 -13.02 15.23 -1.05
C ILE A 212 -12.82 16.06 -2.33
N PRO A 213 -12.11 17.21 -2.27
CA PRO A 213 -11.74 17.96 -3.46
C PRO A 213 -10.56 17.29 -4.17
N VAL A 214 -10.77 16.94 -5.43
CA VAL A 214 -9.76 16.41 -6.34
C VAL A 214 -9.44 17.47 -7.38
N PHE A 215 -8.18 17.82 -7.52
CA PHE A 215 -7.73 18.83 -8.47
C PHE A 215 -7.06 18.17 -9.66
N GLU A 216 -7.59 18.43 -10.85
CA GLU A 216 -7.15 17.78 -12.08
C GLU A 216 -6.86 18.79 -13.18
N ASP A 217 -5.76 18.63 -13.92
CA ASP A 217 -5.40 19.56 -15.01
C ASP A 217 -5.85 19.05 -16.39
N ASN A 218 -6.18 17.75 -16.50
CA ASN A 218 -6.71 17.17 -17.72
C ASN A 218 -8.24 17.31 -17.82
N GLN A 219 -8.71 18.29 -18.60
CA GLN A 219 -10.14 18.50 -18.83
C GLN A 219 -10.87 17.27 -19.40
N GLY A 220 -10.17 16.42 -20.17
CA GLY A 220 -10.75 15.18 -20.66
C GLY A 220 -11.07 14.19 -19.53
N ALA A 221 -10.20 14.08 -18.52
CA ALA A 221 -10.40 13.18 -17.38
C ALA A 221 -11.57 13.66 -16.52
N ILE A 222 -11.64 14.98 -16.31
CA ILE A 222 -12.77 15.65 -15.64
C ILE A 222 -14.09 15.35 -16.38
N GLN A 223 -14.08 15.47 -17.72
CA GLN A 223 -15.27 15.21 -18.52
C GLN A 223 -15.71 13.74 -18.46
N ILE A 224 -14.78 12.79 -18.44
CA ILE A 224 -15.08 11.35 -18.28
C ILE A 224 -15.71 11.04 -16.92
N ALA A 225 -15.31 11.77 -15.87
CA ALA A 225 -15.87 11.64 -14.54
C ALA A 225 -17.30 12.21 -14.42
N HIS A 226 -17.62 13.26 -15.17
CA HIS A 226 -18.93 13.92 -15.12
C HIS A 226 -19.93 13.48 -16.20
N THR A 227 -19.49 12.78 -17.26
CA THR A 227 -20.35 12.48 -18.43
C THR A 227 -20.51 10.96 -18.63
N LEU A 228 -21.76 10.52 -18.87
CA LEU A 228 -22.12 9.15 -19.25
C LEU A 228 -21.74 8.78 -20.70
N ILE A 229 -21.26 9.73 -21.50
CA ILE A 229 -21.01 9.55 -22.93
C ILE A 229 -19.65 8.84 -23.09
N THR A 230 -19.72 7.55 -23.42
CA THR A 230 -18.60 6.76 -23.90
C THR A 230 -18.26 7.18 -25.33
N ASN A 231 -17.29 8.06 -25.50
CA ASN A 231 -16.70 8.28 -26.82
C ASN A 231 -15.98 7.00 -27.27
N SER A 232 -15.77 6.82 -28.58
CA SER A 232 -15.05 5.68 -29.16
C SER A 232 -13.70 5.42 -28.49
N ASN A 233 -13.06 6.45 -27.95
CA ASN A 233 -11.75 6.39 -27.30
C ASN A 233 -11.79 6.03 -25.80
N SER A 234 -12.95 6.01 -25.14
CA SER A 234 -13.09 5.67 -23.71
C SER A 234 -13.70 4.28 -23.49
N LYS A 235 -13.82 3.48 -24.55
CA LYS A 235 -14.38 2.11 -24.51
C LYS A 235 -13.44 1.10 -23.84
N HIS A 236 -12.15 1.43 -23.73
CA HIS A 236 -11.12 0.59 -23.12
C HIS A 236 -10.98 0.77 -21.61
N ILE A 237 -11.66 1.78 -21.04
CA ILE A 237 -11.74 1.98 -19.60
C ILE A 237 -12.59 0.85 -19.03
N ASP A 238 -11.92 -0.11 -18.36
CA ASP A 238 -12.57 -1.24 -17.71
C ASP A 238 -13.61 -0.75 -16.69
N VAL A 239 -14.73 -1.47 -16.55
CA VAL A 239 -15.88 -1.12 -15.70
C VAL A 239 -15.45 -0.82 -14.25
N ARG A 240 -14.33 -1.41 -13.83
CA ARG A 240 -13.67 -1.23 -12.52
C ARG A 240 -13.22 0.20 -12.21
N HIS A 241 -13.07 1.08 -13.21
CA HIS A 241 -12.67 2.49 -13.02
C HIS A 241 -13.85 3.46 -13.02
N HIS A 242 -15.10 2.97 -13.10
CA HIS A 242 -16.30 3.81 -13.02
C HIS A 242 -16.76 4.10 -11.59
N ILE A 243 -16.04 3.65 -10.55
CA ILE A 243 -16.32 4.01 -9.16
C ILE A 243 -16.30 5.53 -8.94
N ILE A 244 -15.43 6.25 -9.65
CA ILE A 244 -15.33 7.72 -9.61
C ILE A 244 -16.65 8.39 -9.99
N ARG A 245 -17.37 7.85 -10.97
CA ARG A 245 -18.67 8.41 -11.38
C ARG A 245 -19.70 8.28 -10.27
N GLU A 246 -19.76 7.12 -9.63
CA GLU A 246 -20.67 6.90 -8.50
C GLU A 246 -20.35 7.84 -7.33
N LEU A 247 -19.06 8.05 -7.04
CA LEU A 247 -18.61 8.95 -5.98
C LEU A 247 -18.94 10.42 -6.29
N VAL A 248 -18.79 10.86 -7.55
CA VAL A 248 -19.19 12.21 -8.00
C VAL A 248 -20.71 12.38 -7.91
N GLU A 249 -21.49 11.39 -8.36
CA GLU A 249 -22.96 11.42 -8.30
C GLU A 249 -23.48 11.49 -6.86
N ARG A 250 -22.84 10.76 -5.94
CA ARG A 250 -23.13 10.79 -4.50
C ARG A 250 -22.63 12.06 -3.81
N LYS A 251 -21.92 12.95 -4.52
CA LYS A 251 -21.28 14.17 -4.00
C LYS A 251 -20.23 13.89 -2.92
N GLU A 252 -19.68 12.68 -2.92
CA GLU A 252 -18.61 12.24 -2.03
C GLU A 252 -17.25 12.77 -2.50
N ILE A 253 -17.11 13.03 -3.79
CA ILE A 253 -15.91 13.67 -4.37
C ILE A 253 -16.30 14.81 -5.31
N SER A 254 -15.46 15.83 -5.39
CA SER A 254 -15.61 16.95 -6.32
C SER A 254 -14.33 17.12 -7.13
N ILE A 255 -14.43 16.95 -8.45
CA ILE A 255 -13.29 17.07 -9.35
C ILE A 255 -13.31 18.46 -9.98
N THR A 256 -12.28 19.26 -9.70
CA THR A 256 -12.17 20.65 -10.15
C THR A 256 -10.93 20.84 -11.00
N HIS A 257 -11.06 21.60 -12.07
CA HIS A 257 -9.91 21.91 -12.92
C HIS A 257 -8.89 22.79 -12.19
N VAL A 258 -7.62 22.38 -12.21
CA VAL A 258 -6.48 23.19 -11.80
C VAL A 258 -5.55 23.40 -12.99
N PRO A 259 -5.05 24.62 -13.28
CA PRO A 259 -4.05 24.78 -14.33
C PRO A 259 -2.78 23.97 -14.02
N THR A 260 -2.12 23.39 -15.03
CA THR A 260 -0.89 22.59 -14.88
C THR A 260 0.20 23.30 -14.05
N GLN A 261 0.31 24.63 -14.16
CA GLN A 261 1.27 25.42 -13.36
C GLN A 261 1.03 25.36 -11.85
N PHE A 262 -0.16 24.94 -11.43
CA PHE A 262 -0.59 24.76 -10.05
C PHE A 262 -0.96 23.30 -9.74
N GLN A 263 -0.65 22.36 -10.65
CA GLN A 263 -0.82 20.93 -10.40
C GLN A 263 0.37 20.42 -9.59
N HIS A 264 0.27 20.53 -8.27
CA HIS A 264 1.35 20.13 -7.37
C HIS A 264 1.62 18.62 -7.36
N ALA A 265 0.77 17.78 -7.97
CA ALA A 265 1.09 16.36 -8.16
C ALA A 265 2.16 16.13 -9.25
N ASP A 266 2.38 17.10 -10.15
CA ASP A 266 3.26 16.91 -11.32
C ASP A 266 4.72 16.65 -10.95
N PHE A 267 5.21 17.17 -9.83
CA PHE A 267 6.59 16.87 -9.40
C PHE A 267 6.77 15.41 -8.95
N LEU A 268 5.69 14.69 -8.65
CA LEU A 268 5.69 13.28 -8.26
C LEU A 268 5.50 12.34 -9.46
N THR A 269 4.87 12.82 -10.54
CA THR A 269 4.40 11.97 -11.64
C THR A 269 5.06 12.27 -12.98
N LYS A 270 5.63 13.47 -13.17
CA LYS A 270 6.18 13.94 -14.46
C LYS A 270 7.64 14.38 -14.34
N VAL A 271 8.35 14.32 -15.47
CA VAL A 271 9.69 14.93 -15.60
C VAL A 271 9.50 16.41 -15.93
N ILE A 272 9.74 17.28 -14.95
CA ILE A 272 9.55 18.74 -15.06
C ILE A 272 10.88 19.52 -14.92
N SER A 273 10.87 20.80 -15.28
CA SER A 273 12.06 21.66 -15.15
C SER A 273 12.45 21.86 -13.68
N LYS A 274 13.72 22.21 -13.44
CA LYS A 274 14.26 22.42 -12.09
C LYS A 274 13.51 23.52 -11.32
N GLU A 275 13.12 24.58 -12.01
CA GLU A 275 12.38 25.71 -11.44
C GLU A 275 10.96 25.30 -11.03
N SER A 276 10.27 24.54 -11.88
CA SER A 276 8.92 24.02 -11.59
C SER A 276 8.95 22.99 -10.45
N PHE A 277 9.96 22.12 -10.46
CA PHE A 277 10.18 21.14 -9.38
C PHE A 277 10.37 21.82 -8.02
N ALA A 278 11.21 22.86 -7.94
CA ALA A 278 11.42 23.59 -6.70
C ALA A 278 10.12 24.25 -6.21
N LEU A 279 9.36 24.88 -7.10
CA LEU A 279 8.09 25.54 -6.76
C LEU A 279 7.06 24.54 -6.20
N HIS A 280 6.84 23.42 -6.88
CA HIS A 280 5.86 22.43 -6.42
C HIS A 280 6.32 21.70 -5.14
N ARG A 281 7.62 21.35 -5.05
CA ARG A 281 8.21 20.75 -3.84
C ARG A 281 8.02 21.68 -2.64
N ASP A 282 8.37 22.95 -2.76
CA ASP A 282 8.36 23.89 -1.63
C ASP A 282 6.93 24.13 -1.12
N PHE A 283 5.94 24.13 -2.01
CA PHE A 283 4.52 24.17 -1.65
C PHE A 283 4.07 22.90 -0.92
N VAL A 284 4.36 21.71 -1.46
CA VAL A 284 3.88 20.43 -0.89
C VAL A 284 4.60 20.07 0.41
N MET A 285 5.88 20.39 0.51
CA MET A 285 6.71 20.12 1.69
C MET A 285 6.65 21.25 2.73
N ASN A 286 5.89 22.32 2.46
CA ASN A 286 5.73 23.50 3.31
C ASN A 286 7.08 24.11 3.72
N LEU A 287 7.96 24.33 2.74
CA LEU A 287 9.34 24.82 2.93
C LEU A 287 9.46 26.35 2.78
N GLN A 288 8.35 27.08 2.84
CA GLN A 288 8.30 28.55 2.79
C GLN A 288 8.35 29.18 4.18
#